data_AF-A0A7S0ZZ88-F1
#
_entry.id   AF-A0A7S0ZZ88-F1
#
_cell.length_a   1.000
_cell.length_b   1.000
_cell.length_c   1.000
_cell.angle_alpha   90.00
_cell.angle_beta   90.00
_cell.angle_gamma   90.00
#
_symmetry.space_group_name_H-M   'P 1'
#
loop_
_entity.id
_entity.type
_entity.pdbx_description
1 polymer ?
#
loop_
_entity_poly.entity_id
_entity_poly.type
_entity_poly.pdbx_seq_one_letter_code
_entity_poly.pdbx_strand_id
1 'polypeptide(L)'
;MPTTCGTVAVGSWPTNSIGEDTAMEVKFGFTFDEAPHVVVQLAAVDASKGKGRRFETWASDESCEGFRLHARTWEDSVTWTLKVSWLATSEPVVQVGVLSIGKWPDCRVSEKETRSVSFLRPFTCAPDIVLGIAGIDANGSENLRLSTGSSAVRSRGFELACETPAPSVTWNTKVSWIACSSPAVLQCGSVDLCSSTTDPIHDGEDRSVVVRFQRPFNSIPNVALSIAGIDADGSAHTRVNTWIDDASEEGFRLHATSWETSRLWTLRVSWVATPVEQSVTSSSSMVPPHYPPLEYIVDGPPLGTGWWGVTHRATHIDSGETYAVKTCRHPFQQHEQILRKELDSLSRLPEHVNLLRYHGCVLQADRLHIITEYINAFNLTDLVPAPNGKYGSRHPTQTILRWMTQLYDGLAHMHQVGIVHRDLHGHNVLVEKDVRGEPSLSHRAVRIIDFGASKVYEAMKPQVMSHKAGCWQYFSPERRKGDVFDDRDDVWAGGCQLVELVSGNMISKRVGCGVDGIDFATLPEQTAAVLADCGTGRCRDLATAILNRDAEMRPRAAAVRDTIRGMVTYSPGKRAAFAGGSFHGEHPSRVAFTRWARAGC
;
A
#
# COMPACT_ATOMS: atom_id res chain seq x y z
N MET A 1 -13.84 10.46 -32.81
CA MET A 1 -14.48 9.77 -31.69
C MET A 1 -13.38 9.27 -30.75
N PRO A 2 -13.64 9.14 -29.46
CA PRO A 2 -12.55 8.89 -28.53
C PRO A 2 -11.97 7.48 -28.61
N THR A 3 -10.69 7.40 -28.28
CA THR A 3 -10.03 6.19 -27.80
C THR A 3 -9.30 6.57 -26.53
N THR A 4 -9.49 5.82 -25.46
CA THR A 4 -8.86 6.09 -24.17
C THR A 4 -8.44 4.80 -23.49
N CYS A 5 -7.40 4.88 -22.66
CA CYS A 5 -6.93 3.76 -21.85
C CYS A 5 -6.76 4.18 -20.38
N GLY A 6 -6.73 3.19 -19.51
CA GLY A 6 -6.46 3.39 -18.10
C GLY A 6 -6.06 2.10 -17.41
N THR A 7 -5.81 2.19 -16.11
CA THR A 7 -5.42 1.04 -15.30
C THR A 7 -6.06 1.14 -13.92
N VAL A 8 -6.63 0.04 -13.45
CA VAL A 8 -7.22 -0.11 -12.11
C VAL A 8 -6.63 -1.32 -11.41
N ALA A 9 -6.78 -1.42 -10.10
CA ALA A 9 -6.35 -2.60 -9.34
C ALA A 9 -7.56 -3.27 -8.70
N VAL A 10 -7.62 -4.59 -8.81
CA VAL A 10 -8.67 -5.44 -8.26
C VAL A 10 -8.05 -6.36 -7.21
N GLY A 11 -8.70 -6.51 -6.06
CA GLY A 11 -8.11 -7.18 -4.90
C GLY A 11 -7.23 -6.24 -4.07
N SER A 12 -6.82 -6.70 -2.89
CA SER A 12 -5.94 -5.95 -2.00
C SER A 12 -5.18 -6.90 -1.09
N TRP A 13 -3.85 -6.90 -1.18
CA TRP A 13 -3.01 -7.55 -0.19
C TRP A 13 -2.93 -6.72 1.11
N PRO A 14 -2.99 -7.31 2.32
CA PRO A 14 -3.29 -8.72 2.65
C PRO A 14 -4.79 -8.95 2.93
N THR A 15 -5.65 -7.97 2.65
CA THR A 15 -7.01 -7.87 3.23
C THR A 15 -8.11 -8.62 2.47
N ASN A 16 -7.96 -8.87 1.17
CA ASN A 16 -8.92 -9.61 0.34
C ASN A 16 -8.18 -10.33 -0.81
N SER A 17 -8.20 -11.66 -0.83
CA SER A 17 -7.97 -12.39 -2.07
C SER A 17 -9.11 -12.10 -3.03
N ILE A 18 -8.80 -11.99 -4.32
CA ILE A 18 -9.80 -12.02 -5.37
C ILE A 18 -10.61 -13.32 -5.17
N GLY A 19 -11.93 -13.25 -5.32
CA GLY A 19 -12.80 -14.43 -5.24
C GLY A 19 -13.23 -14.92 -6.61
N GLU A 20 -14.20 -15.84 -6.64
CA GLU A 20 -14.77 -16.34 -7.90
C GLU A 20 -15.64 -15.29 -8.64
N ASP A 21 -16.00 -14.17 -8.01
CA ASP A 21 -16.89 -13.16 -8.60
C ASP A 21 -16.55 -11.74 -8.12
N THR A 22 -15.30 -11.31 -8.34
CA THR A 22 -14.90 -9.94 -7.98
C THR A 22 -15.15 -9.01 -9.16
N ALA A 23 -16.00 -8.01 -8.99
CA ALA A 23 -16.30 -7.04 -10.04
C ALA A 23 -16.29 -5.60 -9.52
N MET A 24 -15.97 -4.65 -10.39
CA MET A 24 -16.06 -3.21 -10.11
C MET A 24 -16.48 -2.42 -11.34
N GLU A 25 -17.12 -1.28 -11.11
CA GLU A 25 -17.45 -0.34 -12.17
C GLU A 25 -16.24 0.55 -12.50
N VAL A 26 -15.92 0.67 -13.79
CA VAL A 26 -14.83 1.50 -14.31
C VAL A 26 -15.46 2.59 -15.20
N LYS A 27 -15.23 3.85 -14.85
CA LYS A 27 -15.72 5.01 -15.62
C LYS A 27 -14.63 5.52 -16.55
N PHE A 28 -15.02 5.95 -17.76
CA PHE A 28 -14.10 6.49 -18.75
C PHE A 28 -13.64 7.94 -18.44
N GLY A 29 -14.40 8.68 -17.63
CA GLY A 29 -14.13 10.08 -17.32
C GLY A 29 -14.71 11.08 -18.34
N PHE A 30 -15.34 10.56 -19.40
CA PHE A 30 -16.16 11.28 -20.37
C PHE A 30 -17.23 10.32 -20.91
N THR A 31 -18.14 10.84 -21.72
CA THR A 31 -19.24 10.07 -22.32
C THR A 31 -18.97 9.85 -23.80
N PHE A 32 -18.91 8.60 -24.24
CA PHE A 32 -18.89 8.24 -25.66
C PHE A 32 -20.27 8.46 -26.30
N ASP A 33 -20.31 8.78 -27.58
CA ASP A 33 -21.58 8.88 -28.33
C ASP A 33 -22.34 7.55 -28.37
N GLU A 34 -21.60 6.43 -28.42
CA GLU A 34 -22.11 5.06 -28.41
C GLU A 34 -21.24 4.20 -27.49
N ALA A 35 -21.77 3.08 -26.99
CA ALA A 35 -21.00 2.17 -26.14
C ALA A 35 -19.73 1.68 -26.87
N PRO A 36 -18.52 1.94 -26.34
CA PRO A 36 -17.28 1.60 -27.02
C PRO A 36 -16.98 0.10 -26.93
N HIS A 37 -16.10 -0.38 -27.80
CA HIS A 37 -15.46 -1.67 -27.61
C HIS A 37 -14.41 -1.58 -26.50
N VAL A 38 -14.50 -2.45 -25.51
CA VAL A 38 -13.58 -2.51 -24.36
C VAL A 38 -12.79 -3.79 -24.38
N VAL A 39 -11.49 -3.68 -24.08
CA VAL A 39 -10.65 -4.85 -23.78
C VAL A 39 -9.81 -4.59 -22.54
N VAL A 40 -9.53 -5.65 -21.78
CA VAL A 40 -8.73 -5.61 -20.55
C VAL A 40 -7.49 -6.48 -20.68
N GLN A 41 -6.41 -6.05 -20.03
CA GLN A 41 -5.11 -6.70 -20.05
C GLN A 41 -4.44 -6.57 -18.68
N LEU A 42 -3.76 -7.60 -18.22
CA LEU A 42 -3.06 -7.63 -16.95
C LEU A 42 -1.81 -6.77 -17.00
N ALA A 43 -1.63 -5.85 -16.06
CA ALA A 43 -0.45 -5.01 -15.89
C ALA A 43 0.44 -5.44 -14.71
N ALA A 44 -0.14 -6.03 -13.67
CA ALA A 44 0.56 -6.52 -12.49
C ALA A 44 -0.19 -7.71 -11.89
N VAL A 45 0.53 -8.61 -11.24
CA VAL A 45 -0.06 -9.72 -10.49
C VAL A 45 0.71 -9.93 -9.20
N ASP A 46 -0.04 -10.11 -8.12
CA ASP A 46 0.43 -10.67 -6.86
C ASP A 46 -0.38 -11.92 -6.57
N ALA A 47 0.21 -13.08 -6.89
CA ALA A 47 -0.41 -14.38 -6.75
C ALA A 47 0.46 -15.31 -5.91
N SER A 48 -0.22 -16.11 -5.09
CA SER A 48 0.43 -17.11 -4.25
C SER A 48 1.12 -18.18 -5.10
N LYS A 49 2.08 -18.89 -4.51
CA LYS A 49 2.69 -20.06 -5.14
C LYS A 49 1.62 -21.12 -5.40
N GLY A 50 0.70 -21.28 -4.44
CA GLY A 50 -0.51 -22.10 -4.55
C GLY A 50 -0.27 -23.52 -5.07
N LYS A 51 -1.37 -24.19 -5.40
CA LYS A 51 -1.34 -25.37 -6.28
C LYS A 51 -1.61 -24.98 -7.74
N GLY A 52 -2.16 -23.78 -7.97
CA GLY A 52 -2.42 -23.19 -9.28
C GLY A 52 -2.12 -21.70 -9.31
N ARG A 53 -1.95 -21.19 -10.52
CA ARG A 53 -1.91 -19.77 -10.87
C ARG A 53 -3.03 -19.51 -11.87
N ARG A 54 -4.25 -19.43 -11.34
CA ARG A 54 -5.46 -19.40 -12.14
C ARG A 54 -6.25 -18.13 -11.89
N PHE A 55 -6.23 -17.24 -12.87
CA PHE A 55 -6.99 -16.01 -12.80
C PHE A 55 -7.47 -15.57 -14.19
N GLU A 56 -8.52 -14.78 -14.21
CA GLU A 56 -9.11 -14.28 -15.44
C GLU A 56 -9.70 -12.89 -15.22
N THR A 57 -9.59 -12.02 -16.22
CA THR A 57 -10.19 -10.70 -16.24
C THR A 57 -10.96 -10.49 -17.55
N TRP A 58 -12.12 -9.83 -17.45
CA TRP A 58 -12.93 -9.48 -18.61
C TRP A 58 -13.77 -8.22 -18.34
N ALA A 59 -14.25 -7.58 -19.40
CA ALA A 59 -15.20 -6.48 -19.33
C ALA A 59 -16.62 -6.98 -19.65
N SER A 60 -17.64 -6.37 -19.04
CA SER A 60 -19.05 -6.49 -19.42
C SER A 60 -19.78 -5.18 -19.19
N ASP A 61 -21.07 -5.15 -19.54
CA ASP A 61 -21.98 -4.03 -19.26
C ASP A 61 -21.43 -2.70 -19.78
N GLU A 62 -20.82 -2.72 -20.97
CA GLU A 62 -20.29 -1.53 -21.63
C GLU A 62 -21.40 -0.53 -21.90
N SER A 63 -21.20 0.69 -21.42
CA SER A 63 -22.07 1.84 -21.62
C SER A 63 -21.26 2.99 -22.19
N CYS A 64 -21.93 4.10 -22.53
CA CYS A 64 -21.25 5.31 -22.96
C CYS A 64 -20.32 5.92 -21.89
N GLU A 65 -20.52 5.62 -20.60
CA GLU A 65 -19.80 6.28 -19.49
C GLU A 65 -18.78 5.37 -18.78
N GLY A 66 -18.85 4.06 -19.03
CA GLY A 66 -18.01 3.08 -18.36
C GLY A 66 -18.38 1.64 -18.69
N PHE A 67 -17.76 0.71 -17.98
CA PHE A 67 -17.99 -0.73 -18.08
C PHE A 67 -17.76 -1.40 -16.73
N ARG A 68 -18.24 -2.63 -16.59
CA ARG A 68 -17.98 -3.48 -15.44
C ARG A 68 -16.74 -4.34 -15.68
N LEU A 69 -15.69 -4.13 -14.89
CA LEU A 69 -14.51 -4.97 -14.87
C LEU A 69 -14.73 -6.15 -13.93
N HIS A 70 -14.48 -7.35 -14.43
CA HIS A 70 -14.48 -8.58 -13.64
C HIS A 70 -13.07 -9.13 -13.48
N ALA A 71 -12.82 -9.71 -12.31
CA ALA A 71 -11.64 -10.50 -12.01
C ALA A 71 -12.07 -11.75 -11.22
N ARG A 72 -11.58 -12.90 -11.69
CA ARG A 72 -11.85 -14.20 -11.09
C ARG A 72 -10.54 -14.89 -10.76
N THR A 73 -10.47 -15.53 -9.60
CA THR A 73 -9.52 -16.60 -9.27
C THR A 73 -10.33 -17.77 -8.72
N TRP A 74 -9.91 -19.00 -8.98
CA TRP A 74 -10.71 -20.19 -8.65
C TRP A 74 -9.86 -21.35 -8.12
N GLU A 75 -10.56 -22.36 -7.60
CA GLU A 75 -10.00 -23.57 -6.99
C GLU A 75 -9.00 -23.25 -5.87
N ASP A 76 -7.75 -23.67 -6.04
CA ASP A 76 -6.66 -23.62 -5.07
C ASP A 76 -5.67 -22.48 -5.37
N SER A 77 -6.10 -21.50 -6.19
CA SER A 77 -5.34 -20.30 -6.52
C SER A 77 -5.72 -19.15 -5.59
N VAL A 78 -4.74 -18.65 -4.83
CA VAL A 78 -4.87 -17.40 -4.07
C VAL A 78 -4.21 -16.28 -4.87
N THR A 79 -5.00 -15.31 -5.32
CA THR A 79 -4.54 -14.09 -5.98
C THR A 79 -4.91 -12.90 -5.11
N TRP A 80 -3.93 -12.15 -4.64
CA TRP A 80 -4.16 -11.03 -3.72
C TRP A 80 -4.53 -9.75 -4.46
N THR A 81 -3.81 -9.46 -5.56
CA THR A 81 -4.06 -8.25 -6.36
C THR A 81 -3.78 -8.53 -7.84
N LEU A 82 -4.65 -8.02 -8.71
CA LEU A 82 -4.41 -7.88 -10.14
C LEU A 82 -4.50 -6.40 -10.50
N LYS A 83 -3.48 -5.85 -11.14
CA LYS A 83 -3.58 -4.54 -11.79
C LYS A 83 -4.00 -4.80 -13.23
N VAL A 84 -5.12 -4.22 -13.65
CA VAL A 84 -5.76 -4.47 -14.93
C VAL A 84 -5.84 -3.17 -15.70
N SER A 85 -5.14 -3.14 -16.82
CA SER A 85 -5.24 -2.10 -17.83
C SER A 85 -6.43 -2.35 -18.74
N TRP A 86 -7.02 -1.29 -19.26
CA TRP A 86 -8.14 -1.35 -20.17
C TRP A 86 -7.96 -0.33 -21.31
N LEU A 87 -8.53 -0.65 -22.47
CA LEU A 87 -8.68 0.26 -23.62
C LEU A 87 -10.15 0.28 -24.01
N ALA A 88 -10.70 1.48 -24.19
CA ALA A 88 -12.04 1.70 -24.73
C ALA A 88 -11.92 2.51 -26.03
N THR A 89 -12.58 2.05 -27.09
CA THR A 89 -12.51 2.69 -28.40
C THR A 89 -13.83 2.60 -29.15
N SER A 90 -14.18 3.69 -29.82
CA SER A 90 -15.23 3.74 -30.85
C SER A 90 -14.64 4.02 -32.24
N GLU A 91 -13.31 4.12 -32.34
CA GLU A 91 -12.62 4.49 -33.56
C GLU A 91 -12.51 3.30 -34.52
N PRO A 92 -12.95 3.43 -35.78
CA PRO A 92 -12.91 2.31 -36.73
C PRO A 92 -11.49 1.90 -37.12
N VAL A 93 -10.50 2.78 -36.89
CA VAL A 93 -9.07 2.52 -37.10
C VAL A 93 -8.43 1.74 -35.95
N VAL A 94 -9.19 1.41 -34.90
CA VAL A 94 -8.82 0.51 -33.81
C VAL A 94 -9.80 -0.65 -33.75
N GLN A 95 -9.29 -1.87 -33.61
CA GLN A 95 -10.11 -3.05 -33.32
C GLN A 95 -9.48 -3.82 -32.18
N VAL A 96 -10.32 -4.39 -31.33
CA VAL A 96 -9.89 -5.14 -30.15
C VAL A 96 -10.60 -6.48 -30.09
N GLY A 97 -10.03 -7.42 -29.37
CA GLY A 97 -10.69 -8.68 -29.08
C GLY A 97 -9.92 -9.54 -28.09
N VAL A 98 -10.52 -10.68 -27.76
CA VAL A 98 -9.94 -11.65 -26.82
C VAL A 98 -10.00 -13.03 -27.47
N LEU A 99 -8.96 -13.82 -27.28
CA LEU A 99 -8.88 -15.20 -27.72
C LEU A 99 -8.42 -16.10 -26.57
N SER A 100 -9.06 -17.26 -26.42
CA SER A 100 -8.58 -18.34 -25.55
C SER A 100 -7.70 -19.30 -26.34
N ILE A 101 -6.54 -19.64 -25.79
CA ILE A 101 -5.58 -20.59 -26.36
C ILE A 101 -5.38 -21.71 -25.35
N GLY A 102 -5.56 -22.95 -25.79
CA GLY A 102 -5.84 -24.08 -24.91
C GLY A 102 -7.35 -24.32 -24.69
N LYS A 103 -7.69 -25.49 -24.16
CA LYS A 103 -9.06 -25.94 -23.90
C LYS A 103 -9.06 -26.94 -22.74
N TRP A 104 -9.73 -26.58 -21.65
CA TRP A 104 -9.97 -27.49 -20.53
C TRP A 104 -10.92 -28.65 -20.94
N PRO A 105 -10.74 -29.90 -20.46
CA PRO A 105 -9.64 -30.40 -19.61
C PRO A 105 -8.46 -31.00 -20.40
N ASP A 106 -8.59 -31.12 -21.73
CA ASP A 106 -7.78 -32.05 -22.51
C ASP A 106 -6.52 -31.43 -23.16
N CYS A 107 -6.43 -30.09 -23.26
CA CYS A 107 -5.31 -29.43 -23.94
C CYS A 107 -4.35 -28.77 -22.95
N ARG A 108 -3.13 -29.29 -22.87
CA ARG A 108 -1.98 -28.53 -22.38
C ARG A 108 -1.46 -27.70 -23.54
N VAL A 109 -1.31 -26.39 -23.34
CA VAL A 109 -0.52 -25.56 -24.25
C VAL A 109 0.93 -26.02 -24.07
N SER A 110 1.46 -26.77 -25.03
CA SER A 110 2.85 -27.22 -25.02
C SER A 110 3.61 -26.66 -26.21
N GLU A 111 4.74 -26.02 -25.92
CA GLU A 111 5.68 -25.41 -26.85
C GLU A 111 5.18 -24.09 -27.48
N LYS A 112 4.34 -24.16 -28.51
CA LYS A 112 3.86 -22.98 -29.25
C LYS A 112 2.54 -23.29 -29.94
N GLU A 113 1.48 -22.60 -29.53
CA GLU A 113 0.21 -22.62 -30.25
C GLU A 113 0.03 -21.35 -31.07
N THR A 114 -0.52 -21.48 -32.27
CA THR A 114 -0.83 -20.34 -33.16
C THR A 114 -2.30 -20.39 -33.59
N ARG A 115 -2.93 -19.22 -33.63
CA ARG A 115 -4.34 -19.06 -34.02
C ARG A 115 -4.49 -17.85 -34.95
N SER A 116 -5.17 -18.06 -36.07
CA SER A 116 -5.54 -16.98 -36.98
C SER A 116 -6.62 -16.10 -36.36
N VAL A 117 -6.38 -14.80 -36.32
CA VAL A 117 -7.35 -13.78 -35.90
C VAL A 117 -7.78 -12.99 -37.13
N SER A 118 -9.09 -12.96 -37.39
CA SER A 118 -9.68 -12.13 -38.46
C SER A 118 -10.23 -10.85 -37.87
N PHE A 119 -9.95 -9.72 -38.50
CA PHE A 119 -10.55 -8.44 -38.11
C PHE A 119 -12.00 -8.38 -38.54
N LEU A 120 -12.84 -7.72 -37.74
CA LEU A 120 -14.25 -7.48 -38.06
C LEU A 120 -14.37 -6.67 -39.36
N ARG A 121 -13.45 -5.71 -39.54
CA ARG A 121 -13.34 -4.89 -40.75
C ARG A 121 -11.89 -4.88 -41.25
N PRO A 122 -11.63 -4.94 -42.57
CA PRO A 122 -10.28 -4.79 -43.08
C PRO A 122 -9.72 -3.39 -42.78
N PHE A 123 -8.47 -3.30 -42.33
CA PHE A 123 -7.72 -2.05 -42.24
C PHE A 123 -7.22 -1.60 -43.62
N THR A 124 -6.91 -0.32 -43.76
CA THR A 124 -6.33 0.24 -45.00
C THR A 124 -4.88 -0.22 -45.23
N CYS A 125 -4.15 -0.53 -44.16
CA CYS A 125 -2.81 -1.09 -44.15
C CYS A 125 -2.70 -2.18 -43.08
N ALA A 126 -1.55 -2.85 -42.98
CA ALA A 126 -1.29 -3.73 -41.84
C ALA A 126 -1.25 -2.88 -40.55
N PRO A 127 -2.10 -3.14 -39.55
CA PRO A 127 -2.09 -2.40 -38.29
C PRO A 127 -0.91 -2.80 -37.41
N ASP A 128 -0.56 -1.94 -36.45
CA ASP A 128 0.24 -2.33 -35.30
C ASP A 128 -0.60 -3.24 -34.39
N ILE A 129 0.01 -4.33 -33.92
CA ILE A 129 -0.63 -5.31 -33.03
C ILE A 129 0.06 -5.27 -31.69
N VAL A 130 -0.73 -5.14 -30.63
CA VAL A 130 -0.26 -5.31 -29.26
C VAL A 130 -1.10 -6.36 -28.56
N LEU A 131 -0.40 -7.27 -27.88
CA LEU A 131 -0.98 -8.38 -27.13
C LEU A 131 -0.76 -8.17 -25.64
N GLY A 132 -1.70 -8.67 -24.85
CA GLY A 132 -1.60 -8.69 -23.40
C GLY A 132 -2.40 -9.84 -22.82
N ILE A 133 -1.93 -10.39 -21.72
CA ILE A 133 -2.57 -11.50 -21.03
C ILE A 133 -3.80 -10.98 -20.28
N ALA A 134 -4.95 -11.61 -20.47
CA ALA A 134 -6.19 -11.31 -19.73
C ALA A 134 -6.52 -12.40 -18.71
N GLY A 135 -5.99 -13.61 -18.89
CA GLY A 135 -6.20 -14.71 -17.96
C GLY A 135 -5.23 -15.86 -18.22
N ILE A 136 -4.94 -16.61 -17.17
CA ILE A 136 -4.06 -17.76 -17.16
C ILE A 136 -4.73 -18.86 -16.35
N ASP A 137 -4.69 -20.08 -16.85
CA ASP A 137 -4.96 -21.30 -16.10
C ASP A 137 -3.70 -22.17 -16.14
N ALA A 138 -2.86 -22.05 -15.12
CA ALA A 138 -1.57 -22.73 -15.05
C ALA A 138 -1.37 -23.46 -13.72
N ASN A 139 -0.55 -24.51 -13.77
CA ASN A 139 -0.08 -25.24 -12.61
C ASN A 139 0.83 -24.36 -11.74
N GLY A 140 0.69 -24.46 -10.41
CA GLY A 140 1.53 -23.74 -9.44
C GLY A 140 2.82 -24.47 -9.07
N SER A 141 2.96 -25.78 -9.36
CA SER A 141 4.14 -26.56 -8.95
C SER A 141 5.38 -26.33 -9.82
N GLU A 142 5.21 -25.82 -11.04
CA GLU A 142 6.28 -25.59 -12.02
C GLU A 142 6.47 -24.09 -12.27
N ASN A 143 7.56 -23.71 -12.94
CA ASN A 143 7.75 -22.33 -13.38
C ASN A 143 6.57 -21.89 -14.26
N LEU A 144 6.18 -20.61 -14.15
CA LEU A 144 5.20 -20.00 -15.05
C LEU A 144 5.95 -19.34 -16.20
N ARG A 145 5.99 -20.01 -17.35
CA ARG A 145 6.57 -19.50 -18.60
C ARG A 145 5.46 -19.32 -19.60
N LEU A 146 5.28 -18.08 -20.03
CA LEU A 146 4.27 -17.70 -20.99
C LEU A 146 4.79 -16.53 -21.80
N SER A 147 4.70 -16.59 -23.13
CA SER A 147 4.92 -15.42 -23.96
C SER A 147 3.93 -15.37 -25.11
N THR A 148 3.56 -14.16 -25.51
CA THR A 148 2.66 -13.92 -26.64
C THR A 148 3.39 -13.17 -27.74
N GLY A 149 2.98 -13.41 -28.98
CA GLY A 149 3.53 -12.74 -30.14
C GLY A 149 2.54 -12.71 -31.30
N SER A 150 2.69 -11.72 -32.18
CA SER A 150 1.90 -11.61 -33.41
C SER A 150 2.81 -11.82 -34.63
N SER A 151 2.31 -12.49 -35.65
CA SER A 151 3.00 -12.66 -36.93
C SER A 151 2.02 -12.58 -38.10
N ALA A 152 2.54 -12.59 -39.33
CA ALA A 152 1.74 -12.54 -40.56
C ALA A 152 0.64 -11.46 -40.57
N VAL A 153 0.94 -10.27 -40.01
CA VAL A 153 -0.02 -9.18 -39.91
C VAL A 153 -0.36 -8.65 -41.30
N ARG A 154 -1.65 -8.68 -41.66
CA ARG A 154 -2.22 -8.19 -42.91
C ARG A 154 -3.42 -7.30 -42.61
N SER A 155 -3.95 -6.61 -43.62
CA SER A 155 -5.14 -5.77 -43.45
C SER A 155 -6.40 -6.51 -42.99
N ARG A 156 -6.48 -7.83 -43.16
CA ARG A 156 -7.67 -8.64 -42.80
C ARG A 156 -7.51 -9.48 -41.54
N GLY A 157 -6.30 -9.58 -40.99
CA GLY A 157 -6.04 -10.42 -39.84
C GLY A 157 -4.55 -10.61 -39.57
N PHE A 158 -4.24 -11.38 -38.54
CA PHE A 158 -2.89 -11.74 -38.14
C PHE A 158 -2.88 -13.13 -37.49
N GLU A 159 -1.69 -13.68 -37.29
CA GLU A 159 -1.48 -14.93 -36.55
C GLU A 159 -1.03 -14.61 -35.13
N LEU A 160 -1.82 -15.03 -34.14
CA LEU A 160 -1.50 -14.89 -32.72
C LEU A 160 -0.81 -16.16 -32.24
N ALA A 161 0.41 -16.01 -31.73
CA ALA A 161 1.19 -17.08 -31.11
C ALA A 161 1.24 -16.95 -29.59
N CYS A 162 1.13 -18.09 -28.90
CA CYS A 162 1.30 -18.22 -27.46
C CYS A 162 2.25 -19.38 -27.19
N GLU A 163 3.34 -19.09 -26.47
CA GLU A 163 4.40 -20.05 -26.17
C GLU A 163 4.46 -20.30 -24.66
N THR A 164 4.46 -21.57 -24.29
CA THR A 164 4.55 -22.04 -22.89
C THR A 164 5.63 -23.13 -22.81
N PRO A 165 6.92 -22.73 -22.77
CA PRO A 165 8.03 -23.68 -22.76
C PRO A 165 8.00 -24.59 -21.53
N ALA A 166 8.41 -25.85 -21.70
CA ALA A 166 8.59 -26.78 -20.59
C ALA A 166 9.53 -26.19 -19.50
N PRO A 167 9.34 -26.51 -18.21
CA PRO A 167 8.37 -27.46 -17.66
C PRO A 167 6.97 -26.87 -17.38
N SER A 168 6.67 -25.64 -17.82
CA SER A 168 5.39 -24.99 -17.54
C SER A 168 4.20 -25.80 -18.06
N VAL A 169 3.17 -25.90 -17.23
CA VAL A 169 1.90 -26.55 -17.58
C VAL A 169 0.80 -25.52 -17.52
N THR A 170 0.31 -25.12 -18.70
CA THR A 170 -0.79 -24.16 -18.86
C THR A 170 -1.91 -24.84 -19.63
N TRP A 171 -3.13 -24.83 -19.09
CA TRP A 171 -4.31 -25.43 -19.72
C TRP A 171 -5.08 -24.44 -20.59
N ASN A 172 -5.07 -23.16 -20.21
CA ASN A 172 -5.71 -22.10 -20.97
C ASN A 172 -4.99 -20.78 -20.74
N THR A 173 -4.88 -19.97 -21.78
CA THR A 173 -4.46 -18.57 -21.70
C THR A 173 -5.46 -17.72 -22.48
N LYS A 174 -6.02 -16.70 -21.82
CA LYS A 174 -6.77 -15.65 -22.50
C LYS A 174 -5.83 -14.54 -22.89
N VAL A 175 -5.76 -14.25 -24.19
CA VAL A 175 -4.94 -13.19 -24.76
C VAL A 175 -5.85 -12.14 -25.37
N SER A 176 -5.76 -10.94 -24.85
CA SER A 176 -6.40 -9.75 -25.41
C SER A 176 -5.48 -9.14 -26.45
N TRP A 177 -6.04 -8.75 -27.59
CA TRP A 177 -5.32 -8.10 -28.68
C TRP A 177 -5.95 -6.75 -29.01
N ILE A 178 -5.09 -5.81 -29.41
CA ILE A 178 -5.46 -4.48 -29.88
C ILE A 178 -4.73 -4.29 -31.22
N ALA A 179 -5.47 -3.88 -32.23
CA ALA A 179 -4.97 -3.59 -33.58
C ALA A 179 -5.27 -2.13 -33.92
N CYS A 180 -4.24 -1.34 -34.26
CA CYS A 180 -4.38 0.07 -34.62
C CYS A 180 -3.67 0.37 -35.94
N SER A 181 -4.33 1.08 -36.85
CA SER A 181 -3.74 1.50 -38.14
C SER A 181 -3.37 2.99 -38.18
N SER A 182 -3.57 3.73 -37.08
CA SER A 182 -3.36 5.18 -37.02
C SER A 182 -2.64 5.60 -35.73
N PRO A 183 -1.36 5.99 -35.79
CA PRO A 183 -0.63 6.47 -34.61
C PRO A 183 -1.16 7.81 -34.07
N ALA A 184 -2.02 8.51 -34.82
CA ALA A 184 -2.71 9.71 -34.33
C ALA A 184 -3.82 9.40 -33.31
N VAL A 185 -4.36 8.17 -33.35
CA VAL A 185 -5.42 7.72 -32.42
C VAL A 185 -4.81 6.94 -31.26
N LEU A 186 -3.86 6.06 -31.54
CA LEU A 186 -3.22 5.22 -30.54
C LEU A 186 -1.83 4.82 -31.02
N GLN A 187 -0.83 4.99 -30.15
CA GLN A 187 0.51 4.40 -30.34
C GLN A 187 0.70 3.23 -29.38
N CYS A 188 1.41 2.20 -29.80
CA CYS A 188 1.66 1.03 -28.98
C CYS A 188 3.00 0.40 -29.28
N GLY A 189 3.44 -0.48 -28.39
CA GLY A 189 4.65 -1.27 -28.57
C GLY A 189 4.85 -2.26 -27.43
N SER A 190 5.99 -2.94 -27.43
CA SER A 190 6.40 -3.84 -26.36
C SER A 190 7.89 -3.73 -26.09
N VAL A 191 8.29 -3.97 -24.85
CA VAL A 191 9.68 -3.97 -24.40
C VAL A 191 9.95 -5.19 -23.53
N ASP A 192 11.16 -5.74 -23.63
CA ASP A 192 11.65 -6.78 -22.73
C ASP A 192 12.48 -6.08 -21.63
N LEU A 193 12.01 -6.12 -20.39
CA LEU A 193 12.72 -5.54 -19.23
C LEU A 193 13.78 -6.48 -18.66
N CYS A 194 13.59 -7.76 -18.89
CA CYS A 194 14.53 -8.81 -18.54
C CYS A 194 14.39 -9.93 -19.57
N SER A 195 15.51 -10.40 -20.10
CA SER A 195 15.57 -11.50 -21.07
C SER A 195 16.80 -12.39 -20.88
N SER A 196 17.47 -12.31 -19.72
CA SER A 196 18.70 -13.05 -19.42
C SER A 196 18.44 -14.14 -18.39
N THR A 197 18.99 -15.33 -18.64
CA THR A 197 18.98 -16.45 -17.68
C THR A 197 19.94 -16.26 -16.50
N THR A 198 20.66 -15.13 -16.44
CA THR A 198 21.67 -14.86 -15.41
C THR A 198 21.35 -13.63 -14.56
N ASP A 199 20.31 -12.86 -14.89
CA ASP A 199 20.05 -11.55 -14.29
C ASP A 199 18.54 -11.27 -14.14
N PRO A 200 17.82 -12.03 -13.28
CA PRO A 200 16.37 -11.89 -13.11
C PRO A 200 16.00 -10.65 -12.28
N ILE A 201 14.75 -10.18 -12.42
CA ILE A 201 14.17 -9.17 -11.52
C ILE A 201 13.76 -9.86 -10.22
N HIS A 202 14.27 -9.41 -9.07
CA HIS A 202 13.94 -9.99 -7.76
C HIS A 202 14.14 -9.04 -6.59
N ASP A 203 13.63 -9.41 -5.41
CA ASP A 203 13.96 -8.78 -4.11
C ASP A 203 13.82 -7.25 -4.04
N GLY A 204 12.76 -6.72 -4.67
CA GLY A 204 12.45 -5.29 -4.70
C GLY A 204 13.30 -4.48 -5.68
N GLU A 205 14.05 -5.13 -6.57
CA GLU A 205 14.82 -4.46 -7.61
C GLU A 205 13.91 -3.88 -8.70
N ASP A 206 14.10 -2.58 -8.97
CA ASP A 206 13.39 -1.87 -10.04
C ASP A 206 14.21 -1.91 -11.34
N ARG A 207 13.65 -2.53 -12.38
CA ARG A 207 14.15 -2.43 -13.75
C ARG A 207 13.36 -1.37 -14.50
N SER A 208 14.06 -0.52 -15.25
CA SER A 208 13.40 0.51 -16.05
C SER A 208 13.96 0.64 -17.46
N VAL A 209 13.12 1.07 -18.38
CA VAL A 209 13.48 1.40 -19.77
C VAL A 209 12.74 2.66 -20.21
N VAL A 210 13.44 3.52 -20.95
CA VAL A 210 12.83 4.70 -21.56
C VAL A 210 12.18 4.30 -22.88
N VAL A 211 10.89 4.56 -22.99
CA VAL A 211 10.10 4.35 -24.20
C VAL A 211 9.88 5.70 -24.87
N ARG A 212 10.24 5.80 -26.15
CA ARG A 212 9.94 6.98 -26.97
C ARG A 212 8.78 6.68 -27.90
N PHE A 213 7.85 7.62 -28.00
CA PHE A 213 6.78 7.54 -28.98
C PHE A 213 7.33 7.71 -30.40
N GLN A 214 6.70 7.05 -31.37
CA GLN A 214 7.06 7.21 -32.78
C GLN A 214 6.80 8.65 -33.23
N ARG A 215 5.78 9.29 -32.66
CA ARG A 215 5.45 10.70 -32.85
C ARG A 215 5.09 11.33 -31.50
N PRO A 216 5.52 12.57 -31.23
CA PRO A 216 5.07 13.28 -30.05
C PRO A 216 3.55 13.46 -30.04
N PHE A 217 2.94 13.37 -28.87
CA PHE A 217 1.55 13.76 -28.65
C PHE A 217 1.45 15.28 -28.44
N ASN A 218 0.25 15.85 -28.60
CA ASN A 218 0.03 17.29 -28.35
C ASN A 218 0.01 17.64 -26.85
N SER A 219 -0.16 16.63 -26.00
CA SER A 219 -0.12 16.70 -24.54
C SER A 219 0.31 15.33 -24.01
N ILE A 220 0.77 15.27 -22.77
CA ILE A 220 1.07 13.98 -22.09
C ILE A 220 -0.11 13.00 -22.27
N PRO A 221 0.09 11.83 -22.91
CA PRO A 221 -0.98 10.89 -23.21
C PRO A 221 -1.35 10.03 -21.99
N ASN A 222 -2.53 9.40 -22.04
CA ASN A 222 -2.84 8.28 -21.16
C ASN A 222 -2.04 7.07 -21.61
N VAL A 223 -1.33 6.41 -20.70
CA VAL A 223 -0.52 5.21 -20.99
C VAL A 223 -0.98 4.05 -20.11
N ALA A 224 -1.26 2.92 -20.74
CA ALA A 224 -1.60 1.68 -20.04
C ALA A 224 -0.61 0.58 -20.41
N LEU A 225 -0.17 -0.18 -19.41
CA LEU A 225 0.80 -1.26 -19.57
C LEU A 225 0.11 -2.62 -19.53
N SER A 226 0.69 -3.62 -20.18
CA SER A 226 0.23 -5.01 -20.08
C SER A 226 1.37 -6.00 -20.14
N ILE A 227 1.25 -7.09 -19.39
CA ILE A 227 2.18 -8.22 -19.42
C ILE A 227 1.84 -9.03 -20.67
N ALA A 228 2.79 -9.12 -21.58
CA ALA A 228 2.69 -9.92 -22.80
C ALA A 228 3.56 -11.18 -22.74
N GLY A 229 4.47 -11.26 -21.78
CA GLY A 229 5.23 -12.46 -21.48
C GLY A 229 5.89 -12.40 -20.10
N ILE A 230 6.01 -13.56 -19.46
CA ILE A 230 6.53 -13.74 -18.11
C ILE A 230 7.21 -15.12 -17.99
N ASP A 231 8.40 -15.17 -17.40
CA ASP A 231 9.04 -16.39 -16.87
C ASP A 231 9.30 -16.18 -15.38
N ALA A 232 8.50 -16.83 -14.54
CA ALA A 232 8.55 -16.72 -13.09
C ALA A 232 8.79 -18.08 -12.42
N ASP A 233 9.55 -18.07 -11.32
CA ASP A 233 9.89 -19.29 -10.57
C ASP A 233 8.64 -19.99 -10.00
N GLY A 234 8.57 -21.31 -10.17
CA GLY A 234 7.53 -22.20 -9.63
C GLY A 234 7.62 -22.37 -8.12
N SER A 235 8.81 -22.17 -7.55
CA SER A 235 9.09 -22.40 -6.15
C SER A 235 8.62 -21.28 -5.22
N ALA A 236 8.14 -20.16 -5.76
CA ALA A 236 7.78 -18.94 -5.04
C ALA A 236 6.44 -18.34 -5.51
N HIS A 237 6.00 -17.28 -4.81
CA HIS A 237 4.90 -16.43 -5.25
C HIS A 237 5.20 -15.81 -6.61
N THR A 238 4.17 -15.53 -7.42
CA THR A 238 4.32 -14.78 -8.67
C THR A 238 3.95 -13.34 -8.42
N ARG A 239 4.96 -12.48 -8.34
CA ARG A 239 4.82 -11.07 -8.00
C ARG A 239 5.51 -10.22 -9.03
N VAL A 240 4.73 -9.41 -9.72
CA VAL A 240 5.21 -8.45 -10.68
C VAL A 240 4.33 -7.23 -10.61
N ASN A 241 4.94 -6.05 -10.53
CA ASN A 241 4.25 -4.79 -10.67
C ASN A 241 4.91 -3.97 -11.75
N THR A 242 4.10 -3.37 -12.62
CA THR A 242 4.56 -2.47 -13.68
C THR A 242 3.93 -1.09 -13.52
N TRP A 243 4.69 -0.03 -13.79
CA TRP A 243 4.21 1.34 -13.77
C TRP A 243 5.05 2.23 -14.68
N ILE A 244 4.62 3.47 -14.83
CA ILE A 244 5.36 4.49 -15.57
C ILE A 244 5.66 5.69 -14.68
N ASP A 245 6.73 6.40 -15.00
CA ASP A 245 7.01 7.78 -14.58
C ASP A 245 7.65 8.55 -15.74
N ASP A 246 8.14 9.77 -15.48
CA ASP A 246 8.77 10.65 -16.47
C ASP A 246 7.95 10.77 -17.79
N ALA A 247 6.61 10.74 -17.69
CA ALA A 247 5.74 10.81 -18.85
C ALA A 247 5.74 12.23 -19.44
N SER A 248 5.91 12.29 -20.75
CA SER A 248 5.96 13.51 -21.56
C SER A 248 5.22 13.29 -22.87
N GLU A 249 5.13 14.33 -23.68
CA GLU A 249 4.63 14.27 -25.06
C GLU A 249 5.49 13.35 -25.94
N GLU A 250 6.78 13.15 -25.62
CA GLU A 250 7.73 12.40 -26.44
C GLU A 250 7.92 10.94 -26.00
N GLY A 251 7.52 10.59 -24.78
CA GLY A 251 7.75 9.27 -24.23
C GLY A 251 7.51 9.19 -22.73
N PHE A 252 7.90 8.06 -22.15
CA PHE A 252 7.78 7.78 -20.73
C PHE A 252 8.86 6.79 -20.29
N ARG A 253 9.12 6.68 -19.00
CA ARG A 253 9.95 5.61 -18.44
C ARG A 253 9.05 4.53 -17.86
N LEU A 254 9.24 3.31 -18.34
CA LEU A 254 8.52 2.11 -17.91
C LEU A 254 9.35 1.40 -16.84
N HIS A 255 8.72 1.04 -15.73
CA HIS A 255 9.32 0.28 -14.64
C HIS A 255 8.64 -1.06 -14.43
N ALA A 256 9.42 -2.04 -13.95
CA ALA A 256 8.88 -3.22 -13.29
C ALA A 256 9.71 -3.64 -12.09
N THR A 257 9.03 -4.25 -11.12
CA THR A 257 9.63 -4.79 -9.90
C THR A 257 9.02 -6.14 -9.55
N SER A 258 9.79 -6.93 -8.82
CA SER A 258 9.41 -8.20 -8.20
C SER A 258 9.91 -8.20 -6.77
N TRP A 259 9.19 -8.77 -5.81
CA TRP A 259 9.52 -8.66 -4.38
C TRP A 259 9.46 -9.98 -3.62
N GLU A 260 10.06 -9.95 -2.42
CA GLU A 260 10.30 -11.10 -1.55
C GLU A 260 11.00 -12.24 -2.31
N THR A 261 10.44 -13.45 -2.28
CA THR A 261 11.04 -14.65 -2.89
C THR A 261 10.76 -14.77 -4.39
N SER A 262 10.00 -13.84 -4.98
CA SER A 262 9.61 -13.92 -6.39
C SER A 262 10.76 -13.49 -7.31
N ARG A 263 10.97 -14.26 -8.37
CA ARG A 263 12.01 -14.03 -9.38
C ARG A 263 11.39 -14.09 -10.78
N LEU A 264 11.70 -13.09 -11.60
CA LEU A 264 11.27 -12.98 -12.98
C LEU A 264 12.50 -13.05 -13.90
N TRP A 265 12.67 -14.16 -14.61
CA TRP A 265 13.76 -14.38 -15.57
C TRP A 265 13.49 -13.68 -16.90
N THR A 266 12.23 -13.59 -17.28
CA THR A 266 11.81 -12.79 -18.41
C THR A 266 10.55 -12.02 -18.08
N LEU A 267 10.47 -10.79 -18.56
CA LEU A 267 9.26 -9.96 -18.46
C LEU A 267 9.15 -9.09 -19.71
N ARG A 268 8.15 -9.40 -20.54
CA ARG A 268 7.76 -8.59 -21.69
C ARG A 268 6.54 -7.75 -21.31
N VAL A 269 6.70 -6.44 -21.41
CA VAL A 269 5.63 -5.47 -21.14
C VAL A 269 5.25 -4.77 -22.44
N SER A 270 4.00 -4.95 -22.83
CA SER A 270 3.31 -4.18 -23.86
C SER A 270 2.80 -2.86 -23.29
N TRP A 271 2.64 -1.86 -24.15
CA TRP A 271 2.10 -0.56 -23.77
C TRP A 271 1.20 -0.01 -24.88
N VAL A 272 0.19 0.75 -24.46
CA VAL A 272 -0.67 1.57 -25.33
C VAL A 272 -0.70 3.00 -24.80
N ALA A 273 -0.62 3.96 -25.70
CA ALA A 273 -0.70 5.38 -25.42
C ALA A 273 -1.82 6.01 -26.26
N THR A 274 -2.72 6.74 -25.59
CA THR A 274 -3.88 7.40 -26.21
C THR A 274 -3.86 8.90 -25.89
N PRO A 275 -4.25 9.77 -26.83
CA PRO A 275 -4.39 11.20 -26.54
C PRO A 275 -5.36 11.42 -25.37
N VAL A 276 -5.10 12.44 -24.55
CA VAL A 276 -6.06 12.86 -23.53
C VAL A 276 -7.18 13.62 -24.22
N GLU A 277 -8.42 13.13 -24.10
CA GLU A 277 -9.57 13.90 -24.55
C GLU A 277 -9.89 14.97 -23.51
N GLN A 278 -9.70 16.23 -23.89
CA GLN A 278 -10.04 17.37 -23.04
C GLN A 278 -11.57 17.52 -23.04
N SER A 279 -12.22 17.15 -21.92
CA SER A 279 -13.55 17.70 -21.66
C SER A 279 -13.42 19.22 -21.57
N VAL A 280 -14.30 19.93 -22.26
CA VAL A 280 -14.43 21.39 -22.13
C VAL A 280 -14.99 21.68 -20.74
N THR A 281 -14.11 21.66 -19.74
CA THR A 281 -14.27 22.29 -18.44
C THR A 281 -12.91 22.79 -17.97
N SER A 282 -12.63 24.03 -18.39
CA SER A 282 -11.83 25.03 -17.66
C SER A 282 -10.53 24.58 -16.97
N SER A 283 -9.39 24.86 -17.62
CA SER A 283 -8.14 25.35 -17.03
C SER A 283 -7.50 24.61 -15.83
N SER A 284 -7.84 23.34 -15.56
CA SER A 284 -7.31 22.59 -14.40
C SER A 284 -6.25 21.51 -14.73
N SER A 285 -5.88 21.27 -16.00
CA SER A 285 -5.23 20.03 -16.44
C SER A 285 -3.69 20.05 -16.58
N MET A 286 -2.95 20.88 -15.84
CA MET A 286 -1.47 20.90 -15.96
C MET A 286 -0.71 20.15 -14.85
N VAL A 287 -1.39 19.49 -13.91
CA VAL A 287 -0.71 18.74 -12.83
C VAL A 287 -0.55 17.26 -13.20
N PRO A 288 0.68 16.73 -13.29
CA PRO A 288 0.90 15.32 -13.52
C PRO A 288 0.26 14.46 -12.41
N PRO A 289 -0.27 13.26 -12.74
CA PRO A 289 -0.79 12.36 -11.71
C PRO A 289 0.32 12.07 -10.70
N HIS A 290 0.01 12.26 -9.42
CA HIS A 290 0.91 12.09 -8.26
C HIS A 290 1.80 13.29 -7.88
N TYR A 291 1.74 14.40 -8.61
CA TYR A 291 2.41 15.64 -8.20
C TYR A 291 1.51 16.53 -7.33
N PRO A 292 2.09 17.39 -6.47
CA PRO A 292 1.34 18.43 -5.77
C PRO A 292 0.61 19.39 -6.74
N PRO A 293 -0.36 20.18 -6.23
CA PRO A 293 -1.03 21.22 -7.02
C PRO A 293 -0.02 22.22 -7.61
N LEU A 294 -0.39 22.93 -8.67
CA LEU A 294 0.50 23.88 -9.39
C LEU A 294 1.10 24.97 -8.49
N GLU A 295 0.42 25.31 -7.39
CA GLU A 295 0.86 26.30 -6.40
C GLU A 295 1.94 25.77 -5.44
N TYR A 296 2.38 24.50 -5.59
CA TYR A 296 3.38 23.84 -4.75
C TYR A 296 4.54 23.28 -5.59
N ILE A 297 5.75 23.79 -5.36
CA ILE A 297 6.98 23.34 -6.03
C ILE A 297 7.58 22.17 -5.25
N VAL A 298 7.76 21.01 -5.90
CA VAL A 298 8.34 19.80 -5.27
C VAL A 298 9.84 19.95 -5.01
N ASP A 299 10.25 19.63 -3.78
CA ASP A 299 11.63 19.70 -3.33
C ASP A 299 12.22 18.31 -3.04
N GLY A 300 12.81 17.68 -4.05
CA GLY A 300 13.50 16.38 -3.93
C GLY A 300 12.59 15.16 -4.12
N PRO A 301 13.04 13.95 -3.73
CA PRO A 301 12.27 12.73 -3.91
C PRO A 301 11.02 12.69 -3.01
N PRO A 302 10.03 11.83 -3.32
CA PRO A 302 8.89 11.60 -2.45
C PRO A 302 9.30 11.28 -1.01
N LEU A 303 8.58 11.87 -0.04
CA LEU A 303 8.72 11.54 1.38
C LEU A 303 8.12 10.18 1.72
N GLY A 304 7.12 9.75 0.95
CA GLY A 304 6.48 8.45 1.09
C GLY A 304 5.60 8.11 -0.11
N THR A 305 5.63 6.84 -0.50
CA THR A 305 4.81 6.29 -1.58
C THR A 305 3.91 5.21 -1.00
N GLY A 306 2.63 5.53 -0.82
CA GLY A 306 1.64 4.58 -0.32
C GLY A 306 0.65 4.16 -1.41
N TRP A 307 -0.19 3.18 -1.06
CA TRP A 307 -1.31 2.74 -1.91
C TRP A 307 -2.23 3.91 -2.30
N TRP A 308 -2.58 4.74 -1.33
CA TRP A 308 -3.56 5.81 -1.49
C TRP A 308 -2.99 7.11 -2.10
N GLY A 309 -1.68 7.31 -2.07
CA GLY A 309 -1.09 8.59 -2.44
C GLY A 309 0.44 8.59 -2.56
N VAL A 310 0.96 9.69 -3.07
CA VAL A 310 2.39 10.02 -2.99
C VAL A 310 2.51 11.32 -2.22
N THR A 311 3.37 11.34 -1.21
CA THR A 311 3.63 12.52 -0.38
C THR A 311 4.94 13.15 -0.79
N HIS A 312 4.91 14.44 -1.14
CA HIS A 312 6.09 15.22 -1.48
C HIS A 312 6.34 16.30 -0.43
N ARG A 313 7.62 16.64 -0.23
CA ARG A 313 7.99 17.94 0.33
C ARG A 313 7.78 18.96 -0.77
N ALA A 314 7.02 20.01 -0.50
CA ALA A 314 6.77 21.04 -1.49
C ALA A 314 6.66 22.43 -0.88
N THR A 315 7.18 23.44 -1.56
CA THR A 315 7.15 24.84 -1.14
C THR A 315 6.01 25.57 -1.86
N HIS A 316 5.13 26.21 -1.09
CA HIS A 316 4.02 26.98 -1.63
C HIS A 316 4.51 28.29 -2.24
N ILE A 317 4.12 28.59 -3.47
CA ILE A 317 4.70 29.68 -4.27
C ILE A 317 4.51 31.05 -3.61
N ASP A 318 3.30 31.35 -3.13
CA ASP A 318 3.00 32.70 -2.64
C ASP A 318 3.52 32.96 -1.22
N SER A 319 3.50 31.94 -0.36
CA SER A 319 3.94 32.09 1.04
C SER A 319 5.42 31.79 1.24
N GLY A 320 6.05 31.02 0.34
CA GLY A 320 7.40 30.51 0.52
C GLY A 320 7.53 29.46 1.63
N GLU A 321 6.43 29.03 2.23
CA GLU A 321 6.40 28.04 3.31
C GLU A 321 6.47 26.62 2.75
N THR A 322 7.16 25.74 3.48
CA THR A 322 7.33 24.33 3.09
C THR A 322 6.29 23.43 3.76
N TYR A 323 5.67 22.56 2.96
CA TYR A 323 4.61 21.64 3.37
C TYR A 323 4.93 20.19 2.96
N ALA A 324 4.22 19.25 3.59
CA ALA A 324 4.08 17.91 3.07
C ALA A 324 2.73 17.82 2.32
N VAL A 325 2.78 17.48 1.04
CA VAL A 325 1.60 17.41 0.17
C VAL A 325 1.39 15.98 -0.28
N LYS A 326 0.33 15.35 0.21
CA LYS A 326 -0.10 14.00 -0.19
C LYS A 326 -1.08 14.11 -1.36
N THR A 327 -0.63 13.72 -2.55
CA THR A 327 -1.48 13.64 -3.74
C THR A 327 -2.11 12.24 -3.84
N CYS A 328 -3.43 12.17 -3.78
CA CYS A 328 -4.17 10.91 -3.89
C CYS A 328 -4.03 10.31 -5.29
N ARG A 329 -3.69 9.01 -5.36
CA ARG A 329 -3.48 8.30 -6.63
C ARG A 329 -4.77 8.01 -7.39
N HIS A 330 -5.91 8.12 -6.72
CA HIS A 330 -7.23 7.80 -7.26
C HIS A 330 -8.02 9.06 -7.57
N PRO A 331 -8.82 9.08 -8.66
CA PRO A 331 -9.58 10.27 -9.00
C PRO A 331 -10.63 10.53 -7.92
N PHE A 332 -10.78 11.79 -7.52
CA PHE A 332 -11.64 12.16 -6.40
C PHE A 332 -13.09 11.79 -6.69
N GLN A 333 -13.60 12.07 -7.89
CA GLN A 333 -14.96 11.73 -8.29
C GLN A 333 -15.25 10.22 -8.22
N GLN A 334 -14.24 9.37 -8.48
CA GLN A 334 -14.41 7.91 -8.46
C GLN A 334 -14.33 7.33 -7.04
N HIS A 335 -13.64 8.01 -6.11
CA HIS A 335 -13.35 7.52 -4.76
C HIS A 335 -13.83 8.49 -3.68
N GLU A 336 -14.80 9.35 -4.01
CA GLU A 336 -15.21 10.49 -3.20
C GLU A 336 -15.59 10.08 -1.78
N GLN A 337 -16.36 8.99 -1.63
CA GLN A 337 -16.80 8.53 -0.31
C GLN A 337 -15.65 8.09 0.60
N ILE A 338 -14.60 7.50 0.03
CA ILE A 338 -13.44 7.02 0.80
C ILE A 338 -12.53 8.21 1.14
N LEU A 339 -12.25 9.05 0.14
CA LEU A 339 -11.39 10.22 0.30
C LEU A 339 -12.01 11.28 1.22
N ARG A 340 -13.34 11.48 1.16
CA ARG A 340 -14.05 12.33 2.12
C ARG A 340 -14.01 11.77 3.55
N LYS A 341 -14.02 10.46 3.74
CA LYS A 341 -13.88 9.85 5.09
C LYS A 341 -12.47 10.06 5.66
N GLU A 342 -11.45 9.95 4.82
CA GLU A 342 -10.07 10.28 5.20
C GLU A 342 -9.96 11.76 5.58
N LEU A 343 -10.55 12.65 4.77
CA LEU A 343 -10.57 14.10 5.01
C LEU A 343 -11.36 14.48 6.28
N ASP A 344 -12.52 13.87 6.51
CA ASP A 344 -13.36 14.11 7.70
C ASP A 344 -12.58 13.78 8.98
N SER A 345 -11.86 12.66 8.99
CA SER A 345 -11.03 12.24 10.13
C SER A 345 -9.89 13.22 10.41
N LEU A 346 -9.20 13.69 9.37
CA LEU A 346 -8.13 14.69 9.48
C LEU A 346 -8.67 16.06 9.92
N SER A 347 -9.81 16.48 9.38
CA SER A 347 -10.41 17.79 9.69
C SER A 347 -10.96 17.89 11.11
N ARG A 348 -11.31 16.75 11.73
CA ARG A 348 -11.76 16.66 13.13
C ARG A 348 -10.62 16.45 14.10
N LEU A 349 -9.39 16.25 13.62
CA LEU A 349 -8.23 16.04 14.48
C LEU A 349 -7.98 17.32 15.29
N PRO A 350 -7.92 17.25 16.62
CA PRO A 350 -7.74 18.42 17.45
C PRO A 350 -6.30 18.93 17.34
N GLU A 351 -6.11 20.26 17.35
CA GLU A 351 -4.77 20.85 17.30
C GLU A 351 -3.96 20.47 18.54
N HIS A 352 -2.82 19.79 18.33
CA HIS A 352 -1.93 19.38 19.40
C HIS A 352 -0.50 19.29 18.92
N VAL A 353 0.44 19.63 19.80
CA VAL A 353 1.88 19.68 19.47
C VAL A 353 2.49 18.31 19.11
N ASN A 354 1.82 17.22 19.49
CA ASN A 354 2.23 15.85 19.18
C ASN A 354 1.37 15.15 18.13
N LEU A 355 0.47 15.88 17.46
CA LEU A 355 -0.32 15.39 16.34
C LEU A 355 0.07 16.16 15.08
N LEU A 356 0.02 15.52 13.92
CA LEU A 356 0.27 16.19 12.65
C LEU A 356 -0.70 17.34 12.45
N ARG A 357 -0.17 18.53 12.14
CA ARG A 357 -0.99 19.67 11.78
C ARG A 357 -1.51 19.56 10.35
N TYR A 358 -2.82 19.45 10.23
CA TYR A 358 -3.55 19.57 8.97
C TYR A 358 -3.73 21.06 8.60
N HIS A 359 -3.36 21.45 7.38
CA HIS A 359 -3.47 22.82 6.90
C HIS A 359 -4.64 23.03 5.95
N GLY A 360 -5.03 21.99 5.21
CA GLY A 360 -6.12 22.08 4.25
C GLY A 360 -6.01 21.02 3.16
N CYS A 361 -6.91 21.11 2.19
CA CYS A 361 -6.86 20.27 1.01
C CYS A 361 -7.16 21.10 -0.24
N VAL A 362 -6.60 20.65 -1.35
CA VAL A 362 -6.85 21.22 -2.67
C VAL A 362 -7.41 20.10 -3.55
N LEU A 363 -8.48 20.40 -4.28
CA LEU A 363 -8.98 19.53 -5.34
C LEU A 363 -8.58 20.13 -6.67
N GLN A 364 -7.59 19.54 -7.35
CA GLN A 364 -7.11 19.99 -8.65
C GLN A 364 -6.95 18.79 -9.59
N ALA A 365 -7.33 18.93 -10.85
CA ALA A 365 -7.23 17.85 -11.85
C ALA A 365 -7.89 16.53 -11.42
N ASP A 366 -9.05 16.61 -10.74
CA ASP A 366 -9.76 15.48 -10.12
C ASP A 366 -8.91 14.66 -9.13
N ARG A 367 -7.94 15.30 -8.46
CA ARG A 367 -7.14 14.69 -7.41
C ARG A 367 -7.28 15.47 -6.12
N LEU A 368 -7.51 14.74 -5.04
CA LEU A 368 -7.43 15.31 -3.70
C LEU A 368 -5.95 15.42 -3.31
N HIS A 369 -5.55 16.62 -2.91
CA HIS A 369 -4.24 16.92 -2.37
C HIS A 369 -4.42 17.33 -0.92
N ILE A 370 -3.84 16.58 0.01
CA ILE A 370 -3.91 16.86 1.45
C ILE A 370 -2.63 17.60 1.84
N ILE A 371 -2.77 18.77 2.43
CA ILE A 371 -1.67 19.67 2.81
C ILE A 371 -1.50 19.62 4.32
N THR A 372 -0.31 19.24 4.78
CA THR A 372 0.05 19.18 6.20
C THR A 372 1.38 19.87 6.45
N GLU A 373 1.72 20.08 7.73
CA GLU A 373 3.06 20.54 8.08
C GLU A 373 4.13 19.58 7.54
N TYR A 374 5.25 20.14 7.07
CA TYR A 374 6.45 19.36 6.79
C TYR A 374 7.30 19.22 8.05
N ILE A 375 7.74 18.00 8.35
CA ILE A 375 8.57 17.72 9.52
C ILE A 375 9.85 17.04 9.05
N ASN A 376 10.99 17.71 9.21
CA ASN A 376 12.29 17.08 8.99
C ASN A 376 12.60 16.14 10.16
N ALA A 377 12.28 14.86 10.00
CA ALA A 377 12.27 13.89 11.09
C ALA A 377 12.90 12.56 10.72
N PHE A 378 13.18 11.75 11.74
CA PHE A 378 13.23 10.30 11.65
C PHE A 378 11.84 9.74 11.90
N ASN A 379 11.51 8.59 11.32
CA ASN A 379 10.41 7.80 11.87
C ASN A 379 10.93 7.00 13.09
N LEU A 380 10.05 6.56 13.97
CA LEU A 380 10.43 5.86 15.20
C LEU A 380 11.11 4.51 14.91
N THR A 381 10.75 3.85 13.80
CA THR A 381 11.41 2.62 13.33
C THR A 381 12.89 2.84 13.00
N ASP A 382 13.24 4.00 12.45
CA ASP A 382 14.64 4.40 12.17
C ASP A 382 15.48 4.51 13.46
N LEU A 383 14.82 4.76 14.60
CA LEU A 383 15.44 4.95 15.91
C LEU A 383 15.52 3.65 16.73
N VAL A 384 15.04 2.52 16.18
CA VAL A 384 15.23 1.22 16.82
C VAL A 384 16.70 0.80 16.67
N PRO A 385 17.43 0.55 17.79
CA PRO A 385 18.85 0.23 17.74
C PRO A 385 19.12 -1.06 16.95
N ALA A 386 19.95 -1.00 15.91
CA ALA A 386 20.36 -2.17 15.14
C ALA A 386 21.79 -2.04 14.62
N PRO A 387 22.61 -3.13 14.59
CA PRO A 387 24.01 -3.07 14.16
C PRO A 387 24.24 -2.44 12.77
N ASN A 388 23.30 -2.64 11.85
CA ASN A 388 23.31 -2.09 10.49
C ASN A 388 22.15 -1.11 10.25
N GLY A 389 21.51 -0.61 11.32
CA GLY A 389 20.42 0.37 11.22
C GLY A 389 20.94 1.81 11.12
N LYS A 390 20.02 2.77 10.94
CA LYS A 390 20.36 4.21 10.97
C LYS A 390 20.95 4.64 12.33
N TYR A 391 20.64 3.90 13.40
CA TYR A 391 21.18 4.14 14.74
C TYR A 391 21.79 2.85 15.31
N GLY A 392 23.12 2.83 15.45
CA GLY A 392 23.88 1.63 15.83
C GLY A 392 23.94 1.32 17.34
N SER A 393 23.49 2.24 18.19
CA SER A 393 23.59 2.12 19.66
C SER A 393 22.25 2.35 20.35
N ARG A 394 22.09 1.82 21.57
CA ARG A 394 20.84 2.04 22.32
C ARG A 394 20.69 3.50 22.75
N HIS A 395 19.51 4.07 22.56
CA HIS A 395 19.19 5.38 23.13
C HIS A 395 19.12 5.31 24.66
N PRO A 396 19.50 6.39 25.38
CA PRO A 396 19.28 6.46 26.81
C PRO A 396 17.82 6.21 27.16
N THR A 397 17.55 5.43 28.20
CA THR A 397 16.17 5.11 28.64
C THR A 397 15.34 6.37 28.86
N GLN A 398 15.94 7.41 29.43
CA GLN A 398 15.29 8.69 29.65
C GLN A 398 14.82 9.37 28.35
N THR A 399 15.59 9.23 27.26
CA THR A 399 15.25 9.74 25.94
C THR A 399 14.05 9.00 25.37
N ILE A 400 14.06 7.66 25.43
CA ILE A 400 12.94 6.83 25.00
C ILE A 400 11.66 7.23 25.75
N LEU A 401 11.73 7.33 27.08
CA LEU A 401 10.59 7.73 27.90
C LEU A 401 10.08 9.15 27.58
N ARG A 402 10.94 10.08 27.18
CA ARG A 402 10.51 11.43 26.72
C ARG A 402 9.74 11.36 25.41
N TRP A 403 10.16 10.54 24.45
CA TRP A 403 9.40 10.35 23.20
C TRP A 403 8.08 9.64 23.47
N MET A 404 8.09 8.58 24.28
CA MET A 404 6.87 7.88 24.65
C MET A 404 5.89 8.77 25.41
N THR A 405 6.37 9.67 26.27
CA THR A 405 5.51 10.67 26.94
C THR A 405 4.75 11.50 25.91
N GLN A 406 5.43 11.98 24.87
CA GLN A 406 4.85 12.82 23.82
C GLN A 406 3.89 12.03 22.93
N LEU A 407 4.23 10.78 22.58
CA LEU A 407 3.33 9.88 21.87
C LEU A 407 2.02 9.70 22.64
N TYR A 408 2.10 9.36 23.93
CA TYR A 408 0.90 9.16 24.75
C TYR A 408 0.15 10.46 25.07
N ASP A 409 0.79 11.62 25.03
CA ASP A 409 0.09 12.92 25.12
C ASP A 409 -0.74 13.18 23.87
N GLY A 410 -0.18 12.93 22.68
CA GLY A 410 -0.91 13.00 21.41
C GLY A 410 -2.09 12.02 21.36
N LEU A 411 -1.86 10.75 21.72
CA LEU A 411 -2.92 9.74 21.79
C LEU A 411 -4.02 10.14 22.78
N ALA A 412 -3.65 10.57 24.00
CA ALA A 412 -4.62 11.01 24.99
C ALA A 412 -5.50 12.16 24.48
N HIS A 413 -4.92 13.08 23.71
CA HIS A 413 -5.64 14.21 23.17
C HIS A 413 -6.62 13.83 22.05
N MET A 414 -6.23 12.98 21.11
CA MET A 414 -7.16 12.50 20.06
C MET A 414 -8.23 11.54 20.62
N HIS A 415 -7.89 10.72 21.61
CA HIS A 415 -8.83 9.81 22.27
C HIS A 415 -9.93 10.57 23.03
N GLN A 416 -9.64 11.76 23.57
CA GLN A 416 -10.63 12.61 24.25
C GLN A 416 -11.77 13.06 23.33
N VAL A 417 -11.51 13.21 22.04
CA VAL A 417 -12.52 13.57 21.03
C VAL A 417 -13.05 12.34 20.27
N GLY A 418 -12.76 11.14 20.77
CA GLY A 418 -13.27 9.88 20.23
C GLY A 418 -12.58 9.42 18.94
N ILE A 419 -11.39 9.95 18.60
CA ILE A 419 -10.63 9.50 17.43
C ILE A 419 -9.63 8.42 17.85
N VAL A 420 -9.71 7.24 17.25
CA VAL A 420 -8.71 6.16 17.42
C VAL A 420 -7.89 6.01 16.15
N HIS A 421 -6.56 5.92 16.29
CA HIS A 421 -5.60 5.93 15.18
C HIS A 421 -5.72 4.67 14.32
N ARG A 422 -5.74 3.49 14.98
CA ARG A 422 -5.93 2.15 14.39
C ARG A 422 -4.84 1.64 13.45
N ASP A 423 -3.85 2.47 13.11
CA ASP A 423 -2.66 2.07 12.35
C ASP A 423 -1.37 2.65 12.96
N LEU A 424 -1.27 2.57 14.29
CA LEU A 424 -0.13 3.12 15.00
C LEU A 424 1.05 2.13 14.92
N HIS A 425 2.16 2.56 14.33
CA HIS A 425 3.42 1.84 14.31
C HIS A 425 4.57 2.80 14.07
N GLY A 426 5.81 2.32 14.14
CA GLY A 426 6.99 3.19 14.14
C GLY A 426 7.21 4.01 12.87
N HIS A 427 6.62 3.66 11.72
CA HIS A 427 6.66 4.52 10.54
C HIS A 427 5.67 5.70 10.61
N ASN A 428 4.61 5.56 11.41
CA ASN A 428 3.56 6.58 11.60
C ASN A 428 3.80 7.46 12.83
N VAL A 429 4.99 7.40 13.42
CA VAL A 429 5.43 8.27 14.51
C VAL A 429 6.76 8.90 14.12
N LEU A 430 6.76 10.22 13.96
CA LEU A 430 7.94 10.99 13.60
C LEU A 430 8.61 11.59 14.85
N VAL A 431 9.94 11.67 14.81
CA VAL A 431 10.79 12.39 15.76
C VAL A 431 11.60 13.43 15.01
N GLU A 432 11.30 14.71 15.24
CA GLU A 432 11.96 15.85 14.60
C GLU A 432 13.47 15.81 14.80
N LYS A 433 14.23 16.22 13.78
CA LYS A 433 15.67 16.38 13.87
C LYS A 433 16.01 17.74 14.47
N ASP A 434 16.98 17.78 15.37
CA ASP A 434 17.55 19.02 15.86
C ASP A 434 18.48 19.68 14.83
N VAL A 435 19.07 20.82 15.20
CA VAL A 435 19.99 21.58 14.34
C VAL A 435 21.25 20.82 13.93
N ARG A 436 21.57 19.70 14.61
CA ARG A 436 22.71 18.82 14.29
C ARG A 436 22.29 17.64 13.43
N GLY A 437 21.00 17.51 13.11
CA GLY A 437 20.44 16.36 12.40
C GLY A 437 20.14 15.16 13.30
N GLU A 438 20.24 15.32 14.63
CA GLU A 438 20.02 14.24 15.61
C GLU A 438 18.57 14.22 16.12
N PRO A 439 18.07 13.10 16.65
CA PRO A 439 16.73 13.02 17.20
C PRO A 439 16.49 14.04 18.33
N SER A 440 15.50 14.91 18.13
CA SER A 440 15.20 16.00 19.06
C SER A 440 14.70 15.48 20.41
N LEU A 441 15.11 16.18 21.47
CA LEU A 441 14.65 15.96 22.85
C LEU A 441 13.68 17.06 23.32
N SER A 442 13.27 17.94 22.41
CA SER A 442 12.32 19.00 22.72
C SER A 442 10.97 18.40 23.14
N HIS A 443 10.15 19.19 23.84
CA HIS A 443 8.77 18.81 24.17
C HIS A 443 7.86 18.77 22.92
N ARG A 444 8.39 19.21 21.77
CA ARG A 444 7.79 19.16 20.45
C ARG A 444 8.65 18.28 19.55
N ALA A 445 9.17 17.15 20.01
CA ALA A 445 9.94 16.26 19.16
C ALA A 445 9.04 15.29 18.37
N VAL A 446 7.96 14.79 18.98
CA VAL A 446 7.18 13.67 18.40
C VAL A 446 5.92 14.17 17.68
N ARG A 447 5.60 13.62 16.50
CA ARG A 447 4.33 13.81 15.75
C ARG A 447 3.75 12.45 15.37
N ILE A 448 2.49 12.22 15.70
CA ILE A 448 1.69 11.12 15.15
C ILE A 448 1.19 11.55 13.77
N ILE A 449 1.42 10.72 12.76
CA ILE A 449 1.07 10.98 11.36
C ILE A 449 0.21 9.84 10.79
N ASP A 450 -0.34 10.07 9.59
CA ASP A 450 -1.13 9.11 8.81
C ASP A 450 -2.42 8.60 9.49
N PHE A 451 -3.41 9.48 9.51
CA PHE A 451 -4.75 9.19 10.03
C PHE A 451 -5.68 8.51 9.00
N GLY A 452 -5.14 7.96 7.91
CA GLY A 452 -5.93 7.32 6.84
C GLY A 452 -6.75 6.11 7.32
N ALA A 453 -6.28 5.44 8.37
CA ALA A 453 -6.99 4.37 9.04
C ALA A 453 -7.76 4.82 10.29
N SER A 454 -7.82 6.10 10.63
CA SER A 454 -8.50 6.55 11.86
C SER A 454 -10.02 6.43 11.78
N LYS A 455 -10.70 6.47 12.93
CA LYS A 455 -12.17 6.53 13.00
C LYS A 455 -12.64 7.38 14.17
N VAL A 456 -13.72 8.12 13.94
CA VAL A 456 -14.47 8.85 14.96
C VAL A 456 -15.52 7.92 15.58
N TYR A 457 -15.45 7.72 16.89
CA TYR A 457 -16.54 7.17 17.69
C TYR A 457 -17.59 8.26 17.88
N GLU A 458 -18.63 8.31 17.06
CA GLU A 458 -19.79 9.11 17.44
C GLU A 458 -20.37 8.56 18.75
N ALA A 459 -20.64 9.47 19.70
CA ALA A 459 -21.22 9.15 20.98
C ALA A 459 -22.56 8.43 20.78
N MET A 460 -22.67 7.21 21.33
CA MET A 460 -23.79 6.25 21.23
C MET A 460 -23.76 5.24 20.06
N LYS A 461 -22.75 4.36 20.03
CA LYS A 461 -22.96 2.87 19.96
C LYS A 461 -21.62 2.11 19.99
N PRO A 462 -21.42 1.15 20.92
CA PRO A 462 -20.21 0.32 21.00
C PRO A 462 -20.22 -0.84 19.99
N GLN A 463 -20.55 -0.59 18.72
CA GLN A 463 -20.77 -1.65 17.72
C GLN A 463 -19.65 -1.71 16.68
N VAL A 464 -18.94 -2.86 16.69
CA VAL A 464 -18.11 -3.48 15.64
C VAL A 464 -17.20 -2.53 14.87
N MET A 465 -16.00 -2.34 15.41
CA MET A 465 -14.89 -1.78 14.64
C MET A 465 -14.41 -2.79 13.58
N SER A 466 -14.03 -2.29 12.40
CA SER A 466 -13.51 -3.16 11.34
C SER A 466 -12.08 -3.60 11.69
N HIS A 467 -11.86 -4.91 11.72
CA HIS A 467 -10.55 -5.55 11.95
C HIS A 467 -9.59 -5.45 10.76
N LYS A 468 -10.04 -4.90 9.62
CA LYS A 468 -9.35 -5.01 8.33
C LYS A 468 -8.33 -3.88 8.05
N ALA A 469 -8.31 -2.79 8.81
CA ALA A 469 -7.43 -1.65 8.56
C ALA A 469 -6.14 -1.72 9.40
N GLY A 470 -5.02 -1.18 8.93
CA GLY A 470 -3.78 -1.00 9.70
C GLY A 470 -2.79 -2.18 9.73
N CYS A 471 -1.62 -1.96 10.31
CA CYS A 471 -0.49 -2.88 10.38
C CYS A 471 -0.74 -3.98 11.44
N TRP A 472 -1.14 -5.17 10.97
CA TRP A 472 -1.66 -6.24 11.82
C TRP A 472 -0.69 -6.73 12.92
N GLN A 473 0.62 -6.58 12.72
CA GLN A 473 1.63 -6.97 13.71
C GLN A 473 1.55 -6.15 15.01
N TYR A 474 0.86 -5.01 14.99
CA TYR A 474 0.70 -4.11 16.14
C TYR A 474 -0.72 -4.13 16.70
N PHE A 475 -1.60 -5.01 16.22
CA PHE A 475 -2.96 -5.12 16.74
C PHE A 475 -2.96 -5.64 18.17
N SER A 476 -3.89 -5.13 18.98
CA SER A 476 -4.13 -5.69 20.29
C SER A 476 -4.69 -7.13 20.20
N PRO A 477 -4.56 -7.93 21.27
CA PRO A 477 -5.07 -9.30 21.29
C PRO A 477 -6.56 -9.40 20.96
N GLU A 478 -7.37 -8.49 21.51
CA GLU A 478 -8.81 -8.42 21.27
C GLU A 478 -9.11 -8.06 19.79
N ARG A 479 -8.39 -7.08 19.23
CA ARG A 479 -8.54 -6.72 17.82
C ARG A 479 -8.13 -7.87 16.90
N ARG A 480 -7.08 -8.61 17.24
CA ARG A 480 -6.62 -9.76 16.44
C ARG A 480 -7.63 -10.90 16.42
N LYS A 481 -8.31 -11.14 17.55
CA LYS A 481 -9.31 -12.21 17.70
C LYS A 481 -10.64 -11.92 16.99
N GLY A 482 -10.86 -10.68 16.55
CA GLY A 482 -12.16 -10.26 16.03
C GLY A 482 -13.11 -9.74 17.11
N ASP A 483 -12.61 -9.45 18.32
CA ASP A 483 -13.41 -8.97 19.45
C ASP A 483 -13.63 -7.44 19.37
N VAL A 484 -14.64 -6.94 20.09
CA VAL A 484 -14.83 -5.49 20.21
C VAL A 484 -13.61 -4.85 20.90
N PHE A 485 -13.09 -3.78 20.32
CA PHE A 485 -11.95 -3.03 20.85
C PHE A 485 -12.25 -1.53 20.92
N ASP A 486 -11.42 -0.80 21.68
CA ASP A 486 -11.49 0.65 21.89
C ASP A 486 -10.12 1.34 21.68
N ASP A 487 -9.98 2.57 22.18
CA ASP A 487 -8.76 3.38 22.12
C ASP A 487 -7.53 2.72 22.77
N ARG A 488 -7.72 1.67 23.57
CA ARG A 488 -6.64 0.88 24.16
C ARG A 488 -5.88 0.02 23.14
N ASP A 489 -6.39 -0.13 21.92
CA ASP A 489 -5.65 -0.73 20.82
C ASP A 489 -4.43 0.12 20.43
N ASP A 490 -4.59 1.45 20.33
CA ASP A 490 -3.46 2.35 20.10
C ASP A 490 -2.47 2.32 21.28
N VAL A 491 -2.96 2.11 22.51
CA VAL A 491 -2.11 1.97 23.69
C VAL A 491 -1.22 0.74 23.59
N TRP A 492 -1.78 -0.40 23.17
CA TRP A 492 -1.03 -1.62 22.91
C TRP A 492 0.04 -1.41 21.84
N ALA A 493 -0.34 -0.79 20.72
CA ALA A 493 0.58 -0.46 19.64
C ALA A 493 1.75 0.45 20.12
N GLY A 494 1.47 1.46 20.94
CA GLY A 494 2.51 2.26 21.60
C GLY A 494 3.40 1.46 22.55
N GLY A 495 2.85 0.44 23.21
CA GLY A 495 3.62 -0.50 24.03
C GLY A 495 4.61 -1.32 23.22
N CYS A 496 4.21 -1.75 22.03
CA CYS A 496 5.10 -2.42 21.07
C CYS A 496 6.29 -1.51 20.73
N GLN A 497 6.02 -0.24 20.39
CA GLN A 497 7.05 0.75 20.07
C GLN A 497 8.03 0.98 21.23
N LEU A 498 7.54 1.04 22.47
CA LEU A 498 8.40 1.12 23.67
C LEU A 498 9.36 -0.06 23.74
N VAL A 499 8.85 -1.29 23.55
CA VAL A 499 9.69 -2.50 23.64
C VAL A 499 10.72 -2.52 22.51
N GLU A 500 10.34 -2.14 21.29
CA GLU A 500 11.25 -2.08 20.14
C GLU A 500 12.42 -1.12 20.41
N LEU A 501 12.13 0.09 20.87
CA LEU A 501 13.15 1.10 21.19
C LEU A 501 14.09 0.66 22.33
N VAL A 502 13.56 -0.01 23.36
CA VAL A 502 14.35 -0.45 24.51
C VAL A 502 15.22 -1.66 24.18
N SER A 503 14.69 -2.61 23.42
CA SER A 503 15.35 -3.88 23.14
C SER A 503 16.23 -3.86 21.89
N GLY A 504 15.89 -3.05 20.88
CA GLY A 504 16.44 -3.13 19.52
C GLY A 504 15.79 -4.23 18.67
N ASN A 505 14.83 -4.98 19.22
CA ASN A 505 14.19 -6.11 18.55
C ASN A 505 12.80 -5.72 18.05
N MET A 506 12.71 -5.45 16.75
CA MET A 506 11.44 -5.16 16.06
C MET A 506 10.45 -6.33 16.20
N ILE A 507 9.19 -6.04 16.52
CA ILE A 507 8.10 -7.02 16.60
C ILE A 507 7.96 -7.77 15.27
N SER A 508 8.01 -7.05 14.15
CA SER A 508 7.89 -7.61 12.80
C SER A 508 9.00 -8.61 12.41
N LYS A 509 10.13 -8.59 13.13
CA LYS A 509 11.28 -9.49 12.88
C LYS A 509 11.32 -10.68 13.83
N ARG A 510 10.36 -10.80 14.77
CA ARG A 510 10.32 -11.90 15.74
C ARG A 510 9.83 -13.18 15.08
N VAL A 511 10.37 -14.31 15.55
CA VAL A 511 9.98 -15.65 15.09
C VAL A 511 8.50 -15.86 15.35
N GLY A 512 7.74 -16.19 14.30
CA GLY A 512 6.30 -16.34 14.38
C GLY A 512 5.51 -15.04 14.25
N CYS A 513 6.13 -13.86 14.17
CA CYS A 513 5.43 -12.59 13.94
C CYS A 513 5.55 -12.09 12.48
N GLY A 514 6.02 -12.97 11.58
CA GLY A 514 6.03 -12.76 10.13
C GLY A 514 4.67 -13.08 9.48
N VAL A 515 4.60 -12.95 8.16
CA VAL A 515 3.35 -12.96 7.35
C VAL A 515 2.46 -14.21 7.56
N ASP A 516 3.05 -15.35 7.97
CA ASP A 516 2.36 -16.64 8.18
C ASP A 516 2.27 -17.10 9.65
N GLY A 517 2.63 -16.24 10.62
CA GLY A 517 2.90 -16.67 11.99
C GLY A 517 1.89 -16.21 13.06
N ILE A 518 1.99 -16.85 14.23
CA ILE A 518 1.16 -16.54 15.40
C ILE A 518 1.46 -15.14 15.92
N ASP A 519 0.41 -14.32 16.00
CA ASP A 519 0.50 -12.99 16.57
C ASP A 519 0.91 -13.08 18.06
N PHE A 520 2.02 -12.46 18.43
CA PHE A 520 2.53 -12.47 19.81
C PHE A 520 1.50 -11.95 20.82
N ALA A 521 0.57 -11.11 20.38
CA ALA A 521 -0.54 -10.60 21.17
C ALA A 521 -1.49 -11.74 21.60
N THR A 522 -1.66 -12.74 20.73
CA THR A 522 -2.61 -13.85 20.96
C THR A 522 -2.05 -14.92 21.90
N LEU A 523 -0.72 -15.05 22.02
CA LEU A 523 -0.06 -16.06 22.85
C LEU A 523 0.62 -15.48 24.11
N PRO A 524 0.24 -15.94 25.32
CA PRO A 524 0.83 -15.44 26.58
C PRO A 524 2.35 -15.59 26.64
N GLU A 525 2.89 -16.71 26.18
CA GLU A 525 4.33 -17.02 26.18
C GLU A 525 5.12 -16.08 25.26
N GLN A 526 4.54 -15.69 24.12
CA GLN A 526 5.19 -14.77 23.19
C GLN A 526 5.12 -13.33 23.71
N THR A 527 3.99 -12.92 24.27
CA THR A 527 3.90 -11.62 24.99
C THR A 527 4.92 -11.57 26.14
N ALA A 528 5.06 -12.65 26.91
CA ALA A 528 6.03 -12.72 28.00
C ALA A 528 7.49 -12.63 27.49
N ALA A 529 7.79 -13.25 26.34
CA ALA A 529 9.11 -13.14 25.70
C ALA A 529 9.40 -11.70 25.25
N VAL A 530 8.43 -11.01 24.66
CA VAL A 530 8.53 -9.59 24.29
C VAL A 530 8.82 -8.72 25.53
N LEU A 531 8.12 -8.96 26.64
CA LEU A 531 8.35 -8.24 27.90
C LEU A 531 9.71 -8.57 28.53
N ALA A 532 10.22 -9.78 28.36
CA ALA A 532 11.53 -10.19 28.86
C ALA A 532 12.68 -9.42 28.20
N ASP A 533 12.53 -9.07 26.91
CA ASP A 533 13.53 -8.29 26.17
C ASP A 533 13.76 -6.87 26.71
N CYS A 534 12.80 -6.34 27.49
CA CYS A 534 12.96 -5.06 28.20
C CYS A 534 13.92 -5.16 29.40
N GLY A 535 14.36 -6.37 29.78
CA GLY A 535 15.22 -6.59 30.95
C GLY A 535 14.44 -6.59 32.26
N THR A 536 14.84 -5.77 33.23
CA THR A 536 14.16 -5.62 34.54
C THR A 536 14.02 -4.14 34.91
N GLY A 537 13.08 -3.82 35.79
CA GLY A 537 12.85 -2.46 36.31
C GLY A 537 11.76 -1.67 35.60
N ARG A 538 11.75 -0.35 35.81
CA ARG A 538 10.59 0.52 35.53
C ARG A 538 10.06 0.47 34.09
N CYS A 539 10.92 0.28 33.08
CA CYS A 539 10.48 0.16 31.69
C CYS A 539 9.76 -1.16 31.41
N ARG A 540 10.18 -2.26 32.05
CA ARG A 540 9.47 -3.54 31.94
C ARG A 540 8.15 -3.49 32.70
N ASP A 541 8.10 -2.83 33.86
CA ASP A 541 6.86 -2.66 34.60
C ASP A 541 5.84 -1.85 33.79
N LEU A 542 6.29 -0.78 33.15
CA LEU A 542 5.49 0.02 32.22
C LEU A 542 5.02 -0.81 31.02
N ALA A 543 5.93 -1.50 30.34
CA ALA A 543 5.59 -2.35 29.19
C ALA A 543 4.59 -3.45 29.59
N THR A 544 4.72 -4.03 30.78
CA THR A 544 3.81 -5.06 31.31
C THR A 544 2.40 -4.50 31.52
N ALA A 545 2.28 -3.27 32.01
CA ALA A 545 0.98 -2.62 32.17
C ALA A 545 0.34 -2.28 30.81
N ILE A 546 1.12 -1.75 29.87
CA ILE A 546 0.63 -1.31 28.55
C ILE A 546 0.32 -2.50 27.62
N LEU A 547 1.12 -3.56 27.67
CA LEU A 547 0.91 -4.80 26.89
C LEU A 547 0.11 -5.85 27.69
N ASN A 548 -0.80 -5.40 28.55
CA ASN A 548 -1.73 -6.31 29.21
C ASN A 548 -2.69 -6.90 28.18
N ARG A 549 -2.81 -8.23 28.17
CA ARG A 549 -3.68 -8.97 27.24
C ARG A 549 -5.16 -8.84 27.56
N ASP A 550 -5.49 -8.46 28.79
CA ASP A 550 -6.83 -8.04 29.16
C ASP A 550 -6.96 -6.53 28.91
N ALA A 551 -7.81 -6.16 27.95
CA ALA A 551 -8.02 -4.78 27.56
C ALA A 551 -8.51 -3.92 28.73
N GLU A 552 -9.35 -4.44 29.62
CA GLU A 552 -9.88 -3.64 30.73
C GLU A 552 -8.82 -3.32 31.79
N MET A 553 -7.82 -4.19 31.91
CA MET A 553 -6.66 -3.98 32.77
C MET A 553 -5.59 -3.10 32.12
N ARG A 554 -5.72 -2.80 30.82
CA ARG A 554 -4.80 -1.90 30.10
C ARG A 554 -5.14 -0.44 30.42
N PRO A 555 -4.16 0.37 30.85
CA PRO A 555 -4.38 1.78 31.14
C PRO A 555 -4.76 2.55 29.86
N ARG A 556 -5.51 3.65 30.00
CA ARG A 556 -5.75 4.59 28.91
C ARG A 556 -4.51 5.46 28.65
N ALA A 557 -4.40 6.03 27.46
CA ALA A 557 -3.23 6.82 27.04
C ALA A 557 -2.84 7.93 28.03
N ALA A 558 -3.81 8.65 28.60
CA ALA A 558 -3.56 9.69 29.59
C ALA A 558 -2.88 9.16 30.86
N ALA A 559 -3.30 8.01 31.37
CA ALA A 559 -2.71 7.38 32.55
C ALA A 559 -1.29 6.88 32.26
N VAL A 560 -1.04 6.38 31.05
CA VAL A 560 0.30 5.98 30.60
C VAL A 560 1.23 7.19 30.55
N ARG A 561 0.80 8.29 29.92
CA ARG A 561 1.54 9.55 29.88
C ARG A 561 1.92 10.02 31.28
N ASP A 562 0.98 10.05 32.22
CA ASP A 562 1.21 10.55 33.59
C ASP A 562 2.16 9.63 34.37
N THR A 563 2.06 8.32 34.15
CA THR A 563 3.01 7.33 34.68
C THR A 563 4.43 7.60 34.18
N ILE A 564 4.61 7.82 32.88
CA ILE A 564 5.93 8.09 32.30
C ILE A 564 6.48 9.43 32.79
N ARG A 565 5.65 10.48 32.88
CA ARG A 565 6.05 11.78 33.45
C ARG A 565 6.63 11.60 34.85
N GLY A 566 5.97 10.83 35.72
CA GLY A 566 6.48 10.48 37.05
C GLY A 566 7.83 9.76 37.02
N MET A 567 8.04 8.86 36.06
CA MET A 567 9.32 8.17 35.87
C MET A 567 10.45 9.12 35.44
N VAL A 568 10.14 10.05 34.54
CA VAL A 568 11.07 11.05 33.96
C VAL A 568 11.46 12.13 34.97
N THR A 569 10.54 12.55 35.85
CA THR A 569 10.80 13.56 36.90
C THR A 569 11.57 13.02 38.12
N TYR A 570 11.61 11.70 38.30
CA TYR A 570 12.28 11.08 39.44
C TYR A 570 13.80 10.99 39.22
N SER A 571 14.56 11.87 39.87
CA SER A 571 16.02 11.74 39.99
C SER A 571 16.39 10.90 41.22
N PRO A 572 17.17 9.81 41.07
CA PRO A 572 17.71 9.08 42.21
C PRO A 572 18.84 9.94 42.84
N GLY A 573 18.48 10.86 43.73
CA GLY A 573 19.46 11.77 44.33
C GLY A 573 18.94 12.80 45.33
N LYS A 574 17.64 13.14 45.34
CA LYS A 574 17.07 13.95 46.42
C LYS A 574 16.69 13.06 47.60
N ARG A 575 17.69 12.71 48.44
CA ARG A 575 17.41 12.54 49.88
C ARG A 575 16.81 13.87 50.34
N ALA A 576 15.56 13.86 50.76
CA ALA A 576 15.02 14.95 51.54
C ALA A 576 15.89 15.04 52.80
N ALA A 577 16.70 16.09 52.88
CA ALA A 577 17.25 16.55 54.14
C ALA A 577 16.07 17.09 54.95
N PHE A 578 15.32 16.20 55.60
CA PHE A 578 14.55 16.57 56.76
C PHE A 578 15.49 16.53 57.96
N ALA A 579 15.72 17.72 58.49
CA ALA A 579 16.46 17.98 59.70
C ALA A 579 15.86 17.21 60.89
N GLY A 580 16.78 16.82 61.78
CA GLY A 580 16.63 16.39 63.16
C GLY A 580 15.21 16.23 63.72
N GLY A 581 14.89 14.99 64.07
CA GLY A 581 13.75 14.63 64.92
C GLY A 581 13.91 13.20 65.39
N SER A 582 14.77 13.01 66.38
CA SER A 582 14.95 11.76 67.14
C SER A 582 13.62 11.21 67.65
N PHE A 583 13.29 9.96 67.33
CA PHE A 583 12.45 9.11 68.18
C PHE A 583 12.83 7.63 68.03
N HIS A 584 13.15 7.02 69.17
CA HIS A 584 13.30 5.59 69.39
C HIS A 584 11.99 4.84 69.10
N GLY A 585 12.10 3.56 68.69
CA GLY A 585 11.01 2.60 68.86
C GLY A 585 10.92 1.49 67.80
N GLU A 586 11.63 0.40 68.05
CA GLU A 586 11.23 -1.01 67.90
C GLU A 586 10.53 -1.54 66.61
N HIS A 587 11.19 -2.54 66.00
CA HIS A 587 10.58 -3.65 65.26
C HIS A 587 9.62 -4.46 66.16
N PRO A 588 8.52 -5.05 65.64
CA PRO A 588 8.60 -6.42 65.11
C PRO A 588 7.57 -6.72 63.97
N SER A 589 7.93 -7.46 62.91
CA SER A 589 7.66 -8.90 62.68
C SER A 589 6.46 -9.25 61.77
N ARG A 590 6.71 -10.22 60.89
CA ARG A 590 5.84 -10.94 59.93
C ARG A 590 4.56 -11.53 60.55
N VAL A 591 3.41 -11.45 59.86
CA VAL A 591 2.30 -12.46 59.76
C VAL A 591 1.45 -12.09 58.52
N ALA A 592 1.50 -12.83 57.40
CA ALA A 592 0.64 -13.96 56.95
C ALA A 592 -0.80 -13.61 56.47
N PHE A 593 -1.01 -13.86 55.18
CA PHE A 593 -2.14 -14.50 54.46
C PHE A 593 -3.59 -14.48 55.01
N THR A 594 -4.52 -14.35 54.04
CA THR A 594 -5.96 -14.69 54.01
C THR A 594 -6.88 -13.77 54.84
N ARG A 595 -8.06 -13.31 54.38
CA ARG A 595 -9.15 -14.03 53.69
C ARG A 595 -10.15 -13.00 53.10
N TRP A 596 -10.80 -13.36 51.99
CA TRP A 596 -12.07 -12.78 51.54
C TRP A 596 -13.16 -12.87 52.62
N ALA A 597 -13.98 -11.83 52.78
CA ALA A 597 -15.45 -11.92 52.82
C ALA A 597 -16.13 -10.54 52.84
N ARG A 598 -17.01 -10.36 51.86
CA ARG A 598 -18.21 -9.53 51.72
C ARG A 598 -18.81 -8.77 52.94
N ALA A 599 -19.31 -7.59 52.55
CA ALA A 599 -20.61 -6.96 52.85
C ALA A 599 -20.82 -6.19 54.16
N GLY A 600 -21.27 -4.93 54.01
CA GLY A 600 -22.04 -4.22 55.02
C GLY A 600 -21.86 -2.69 55.07
N CYS A 601 -22.36 -1.97 54.07
CA CYS A 601 -23.24 -0.79 54.17
C CYS A 601 -23.51 -0.21 52.78
#